data_AF-A0A9D4H5W0-F1
#
_entry.id   AF-A0A9D4H5W0-F1
#
_cell.length_a   1.000
_cell.length_b   1.000
_cell.length_c   1.000
_cell.angle_alpha   90.00
_cell.angle_beta   90.00
_cell.angle_gamma   90.00
#
_symmetry.space_group_name_H-M   'P 1'
#
loop_
_entity.id
_entity.type
_entity.pdbx_description
1 polymer ?
#
loop_
_entity_poly.entity_id
_entity_poly.type
_entity_poly.pdbx_seq_one_letter_code
_entity_poly.pdbx_strand_id
1 'polypeptide(L)'
;MCQTEPLNPQEELPIMTNFINIYEHMSGTFGDCYTLGKQVVVDEAMVKFNGRNSMKQYMQSKPIKRGIKQGLFAKHACPPMGYQL
;
A
#
# COMPACT_ATOMS: atom_id res chain seq x y z
N MET A 1 29.94 7.01 -14.04
CA MET A 1 29.10 7.56 -12.95
C MET A 1 27.85 8.11 -13.62
N CYS A 2 26.72 7.41 -13.56
CA CYS A 2 25.46 7.94 -14.06
C CYS A 2 24.98 8.98 -13.05
N GLN A 3 24.93 10.24 -13.47
CA GLN A 3 24.27 11.29 -12.72
C GLN A 3 22.77 11.00 -12.82
N THR A 4 22.14 10.65 -11.70
CA THR A 4 20.68 10.73 -11.59
C THR A 4 20.35 12.20 -11.34
N GLU A 5 19.77 12.86 -12.34
CA GLU A 5 19.19 14.19 -12.14
C GLU A 5 18.16 14.13 -10.99
N PRO A 6 18.07 15.17 -10.14
CA PRO A 6 17.08 15.19 -9.08
C PRO A 6 15.68 15.20 -9.70
N LEU A 7 14.87 14.21 -9.32
CA LEU A 7 13.48 14.09 -9.75
C LEU A 7 12.73 15.40 -9.44
N ASN A 8 12.17 16.03 -10.46
CA ASN A 8 11.38 17.25 -10.34
C ASN A 8 10.12 16.99 -9.49
N PRO A 9 9.93 17.67 -8.34
CA PRO A 9 8.79 17.41 -7.44
C PRO A 9 7.41 17.67 -8.05
N GLN A 10 7.34 18.35 -9.20
CA GLN A 10 6.10 18.74 -9.88
C GLN A 10 5.70 17.80 -11.03
N GLU A 11 6.52 16.79 -11.39
CA GLU A 11 6.28 15.92 -12.56
C GLU A 11 5.79 14.50 -12.26
N GLU A 12 5.65 14.12 -10.99
CA GLU A 12 4.98 12.88 -10.61
C GLU A 12 3.85 13.24 -9.64
N LEU A 13 2.57 13.25 -10.03
CA LEU A 13 1.68 12.09 -9.88
C LEU A 13 0.28 12.41 -10.49
N PRO A 14 0.08 12.33 -11.82
CA PRO A 14 -1.24 12.60 -12.41
C PRO A 14 -2.20 11.40 -12.35
N ILE A 15 -1.72 10.19 -12.03
CA ILE A 15 -2.54 8.97 -12.03
C ILE A 15 -3.28 8.75 -10.70
N MET A 16 -2.81 9.36 -9.61
CA MET A 16 -3.24 9.05 -8.24
C MET A 16 -3.94 10.20 -7.51
N THR A 17 -4.07 11.38 -8.09
CA THR A 17 -4.52 12.60 -7.38
C THR A 17 -5.87 12.42 -6.66
N ASN A 18 -6.84 11.76 -7.28
CA ASN A 18 -8.15 11.49 -6.63
C ASN A 18 -8.07 10.43 -5.52
N PHE A 19 -7.13 9.50 -5.62
CA PHE A 19 -6.90 8.46 -4.61
C PHE A 19 -6.10 8.99 -3.41
N ILE A 20 -5.21 9.96 -3.62
CA ILE A 20 -4.37 10.55 -2.56
C ILE A 20 -5.25 11.17 -1.48
N ASN A 21 -6.20 12.03 -1.85
CA ASN A 21 -7.08 12.70 -0.88
C ASN A 21 -7.89 11.70 -0.04
N ILE A 22 -8.41 10.66 -0.68
CA ILE A 22 -9.18 9.61 -0.02
C ILE A 22 -8.27 8.78 0.91
N TYR A 23 -7.06 8.46 0.46
CA TYR A 23 -6.09 7.71 1.24
C TYR A 23 -5.62 8.48 2.47
N GLU A 24 -5.32 9.78 2.33
CA GLU A 24 -4.93 10.64 3.43
C GLU A 24 -6.03 10.74 4.50
N HIS A 25 -7.28 10.90 4.08
CA HIS A 25 -8.43 10.94 4.99
C HIS A 25 -8.61 9.61 5.75
N MET A 26 -8.50 8.48 5.06
CA MET A 26 -8.58 7.16 5.69
C MET A 26 -7.41 6.92 6.64
N SER A 27 -6.19 7.31 6.26
CA SER A 27 -4.99 7.14 7.08
C SER A 27 -5.05 7.95 8.36
N GLY A 28 -5.55 9.20 8.30
CA GLY A 28 -5.75 10.02 9.49
C GLY A 28 -6.75 9.39 10.46
N THR A 29 -7.91 8.97 9.92
CA THR A 29 -8.96 8.32 10.71
C THR A 29 -8.47 7.01 11.36
N PHE A 30 -7.66 6.22 10.64
CA PHE A 30 -7.08 4.99 11.16
C PHE A 30 -6.14 5.26 12.35
N GLY A 31 -5.31 6.31 12.27
CA GLY A 31 -4.44 6.72 13.37
C GLY A 31 -5.20 7.06 14.65
N ASP A 32 -6.35 7.72 14.51
CA ASP A 32 -7.19 8.12 15.64
C ASP A 32 -7.96 6.94 16.25
N CYS A 33 -8.40 5.98 15.42
CA CYS A 33 -9.18 4.83 15.88
C CYS A 33 -8.32 3.63 16.34
N TYR A 34 -7.02 3.60 16.04
CA TYR A 34 -6.20 2.41 16.22
C TYR A 34 -4.83 2.68 16.85
N THR A 35 -4.70 2.40 18.15
CA THR A 35 -3.41 2.52 18.87
C THR A 35 -2.46 1.38 18.50
N LEU A 36 -1.38 1.65 17.77
CA LEU A 36 -0.38 0.64 17.38
C LEU A 36 0.24 -0.08 18.60
N GLY A 37 0.40 -1.40 18.48
CA GLY A 37 1.06 -2.22 19.51
C GLY A 37 2.58 -2.18 19.38
N LYS A 38 3.32 -2.76 20.34
CA LYS A 38 4.80 -2.78 20.34
C LYS A 38 5.42 -3.52 19.15
N GLN A 39 4.67 -4.38 18.46
CA GLN A 39 5.13 -5.16 17.33
C GLN A 39 4.22 -4.92 16.12
N VAL A 40 4.82 -4.46 15.03
CA VAL A 40 4.15 -4.18 13.76
C VAL A 40 4.81 -5.04 12.68
N VAL A 41 4.00 -5.59 11.79
CA VAL A 41 4.43 -6.35 10.62
C VAL A 41 4.12 -5.52 9.38
N VAL A 42 5.09 -5.47 8.47
CA VAL A 42 4.94 -4.86 7.15
C VAL A 42 4.92 -5.98 6.12
N ASP A 43 3.87 -6.05 5.30
CA ASP A 43 3.75 -7.02 4.22
C ASP A 43 3.13 -6.36 2.98
N GLU A 44 3.10 -7.08 1.87
CA GLU A 44 2.55 -6.64 0.60
C GLU A 44 1.34 -7.48 0.23
N ALA A 45 0.20 -6.86 -0.02
CA ALA A 45 -0.95 -7.52 -0.63
C ALA A 45 -1.11 -7.15 -2.10
N MET A 46 -1.74 -8.07 -2.84
CA MET A 46 -2.15 -7.83 -4.21
C MET A 46 -3.68 -7.68 -4.24
N VAL A 47 -4.15 -6.49 -4.58
CA VAL A 47 -5.58 -6.22 -4.77
C VAL A 47 -5.95 -6.52 -6.21
N LYS A 48 -6.89 -7.45 -6.43
CA LYS A 48 -7.33 -7.82 -7.78
C LYS A 48 -7.94 -6.61 -8.48
N PHE A 49 -7.32 -6.20 -9.60
CA PHE A 49 -7.82 -5.09 -10.41
C PHE A 49 -7.66 -5.41 -11.90
N ASN A 50 -8.78 -5.38 -12.63
CA ASN A 50 -8.83 -5.77 -14.04
C ASN A 50 -8.86 -4.57 -15.01
N GLY A 51 -9.10 -3.34 -14.55
CA GLY A 51 -9.21 -2.15 -15.40
C GLY A 51 -7.89 -1.69 -16.02
N ARG A 52 -7.92 -0.77 -16.99
CA ARG A 52 -6.70 -0.25 -17.66
C ARG A 52 -6.05 0.85 -16.81
N ASN A 53 -5.13 0.46 -15.94
CA ASN A 53 -4.30 1.36 -15.13
C ASN A 53 -2.84 0.92 -15.23
N SER A 54 -1.92 1.87 -15.31
CA SER A 54 -0.46 1.66 -15.37
C SER A 54 0.12 1.11 -14.05
N MET A 55 -0.55 1.30 -12.91
CA MET A 55 -0.12 0.79 -11.62
C MET A 55 -0.30 -0.72 -11.43
N LYS A 56 -0.84 -1.42 -12.44
CA LYS A 56 -1.02 -2.87 -12.35
C LYS A 56 0.33 -3.58 -12.39
N GLN A 57 0.65 -4.29 -11.32
CA GLN A 57 1.83 -5.11 -11.21
C GLN A 57 1.48 -6.60 -11.33
N TYR A 58 2.46 -7.38 -11.77
CA TYR A 58 2.42 -8.83 -11.76
C TYR A 58 3.37 -9.39 -10.69
N MET A 59 2.89 -10.32 -9.85
CA MET A 59 3.68 -11.02 -8.84
C MET A 59 3.38 -12.52 -8.90
N GLN A 60 4.41 -13.34 -9.15
CA GLN A 60 4.24 -14.78 -9.39
C GLN A 60 3.88 -15.58 -8.13
N SER A 61 4.36 -15.13 -6.96
CA SER A 61 4.23 -15.83 -5.68
C SER A 61 2.90 -15.62 -4.98
N LYS A 62 2.07 -14.67 -5.44
CA LYS A 62 0.78 -14.37 -4.82
C LYS A 62 -0.34 -15.16 -5.53
N PRO A 63 -1.40 -15.57 -4.80
CA PRO A 63 -2.54 -16.28 -5.39
C PRO A 63 -3.24 -15.41 -6.45
N ILE A 64 -3.35 -14.11 -6.18
CA ILE A 64 -3.74 -13.10 -7.16
C ILE A 64 -2.45 -12.60 -7.81
N LYS A 65 -2.22 -12.99 -9.07
CA LYS A 65 -0.94 -12.71 -9.73
C LYS A 65 -0.87 -11.35 -10.39
N ARG A 66 -2.00 -10.71 -10.71
CA ARG A 66 -2.04 -9.42 -11.42
C ARG A 66 -3.06 -8.49 -10.77
N GLY A 67 -2.63 -7.29 -10.42
CA GLY A 67 -3.46 -6.34 -9.68
C GLY A 67 -2.68 -5.10 -9.26
N ILE A 68 -3.22 -4.36 -8.30
CA ILE A 68 -2.50 -3.25 -7.66
C ILE A 68 -1.77 -3.81 -6.44
N LYS A 69 -0.47 -3.57 -6.38
CA LYS A 69 0.34 -3.91 -5.21
C LYS A 69 0.12 -2.86 -4.12
N GLN A 70 -0.24 -3.28 -2.92
CA GLN A 70 -0.47 -2.40 -1.78
C GLN A 70 0.37 -2.86 -0.57
N GLY A 71 1.13 -1.95 0.01
CA GLY A 71 1.80 -2.17 1.30
C GLY A 71 0.79 -2.16 2.43
N LEU A 72 0.93 -3.11 3.36
CA LEU A 72 0.08 -3.27 4.52
C LEU A 72 0.93 -3.17 5.78
N PHE A 73 0.42 -2.41 6.75
CA PHE A 73 0.92 -2.36 8.11
C PHE A 73 -0.11 -3.03 9.01
N ALA A 74 0.27 -4.09 9.69
CA ALA A 74 -0.60 -4.82 10.61
C ALA A 74 0.06 -4.95 11.98
N LYS A 75 -0.75 -4.99 13.05
CA LYS A 75 -0.22 -5.39 14.35
C LYS A 75 0.13 -6.87 14.32
N HIS A 76 1.25 -7.20 14.94
CA HIS A 76 1.56 -8.59 15.25
C HIS A 76 0.62 -9.04 16.39
N ALA A 77 -0.35 -9.90 16.09
CA ALA A 77 -1.18 -10.53 17.11
C ALA A 77 -0.38 -11.68 17.74
N CYS A 78 -0.28 -11.69 19.08
CA CYS A 78 0.22 -12.86 19.81
C CYS A 78 -0.76 -14.04 19.60
N PRO A 79 -0.31 -15.28 19.30
CA PRO A 79 -1.21 -16.42 19.06
C PRO A 79 -2.04 -16.73 20.32
N PRO A 80 -3.36 -17.07 20.23
CA PRO A 80 -3.93 -18.01 19.26
C PRO A 80 -4.97 -17.41 18.28
N MET A 81 -5.12 -16.09 18.22
CA MET A 81 -6.11 -15.45 17.36
C MET A 81 -5.40 -14.96 16.10
N GLY A 82 -5.78 -15.51 14.95
CA GLY A 82 -5.20 -15.17 13.64
C GLY A 82 -5.22 -13.68 13.33
N TYR A 83 -4.45 -13.29 12.31
CA TYR A 83 -4.45 -11.94 11.77
C TYR A 83 -5.88 -11.49 11.45
N GLN A 84 -6.37 -10.44 12.12
CA GLN A 84 -7.65 -9.85 11.77
C GLN A 84 -7.40 -8.84 10.66
N LEU A 85 -7.76 -9.25 9.43
CA LEU A 85 -7.87 -8.38 8.25
C LEU A 85 -9.09 -7.49 8.37
#